data_AF-A0A961RC03-F1
#
_entry.id   AF-A0A961RC03-F1
#
_cell.length_a   1.000
_cell.length_b   1.000
_cell.length_c   1.000
_cell.angle_alpha   90.00
_cell.angle_beta   90.00
_cell.angle_gamma   90.00
#
_symmetry.space_group_name_H-M   'P 1'
#
loop_
_entity.id
_entity.type
_entity.pdbx_description
1 polymer ?
#
loop_
_entity_poly.entity_id
_entity_poly.type
_entity_poly.pdbx_seq_one_letter_code
_entity_poly.pdbx_strand_id
1 'polypeptide(L)'
;MDLGDIGFGYRPRAPWACDPARSRGRLIAEPESPTRTPFQRDRDRIIHSTAFRRLKHKTQVFVAHEGDHYRTRLTHTIEVAQIARALARSLRADEDLAEAVALVHDFGHTPFGHTGEDTLDAKMAKWGGFDHNAQSLRIVTRLERRYATFDGLNLSWETLEGLVKHNGPLTNREGHALKDDVPGDILEFDRAFPLELWRHASIEAQAAAIADDIAYNTHDIDDGTRAG
;
A
#
# COMPACT_ATOMS: atom_id res chain seq x y z
N MET A 1 -14.39 24.51 20.52
CA MET A 1 -13.47 23.56 19.87
C MET A 1 -12.18 24.32 19.69
N ASP A 2 -11.15 24.01 20.48
CA ASP A 2 -9.86 24.68 20.39
C ASP A 2 -9.18 24.26 19.08
N LEU A 3 -8.97 25.23 18.19
CA LEU A 3 -8.29 24.99 16.91
C LEU A 3 -6.83 24.58 17.13
N GLY A 4 -6.26 24.79 18.33
CA GLY A 4 -4.94 24.31 18.72
C GLY A 4 -4.76 22.80 18.61
N ASP A 5 -5.86 22.03 18.67
CA ASP A 5 -5.90 20.57 18.50
C ASP A 5 -6.09 20.11 17.05
N ILE A 6 -6.33 21.02 16.10
CA ILE A 6 -6.31 20.74 14.65
C ILE A 6 -4.93 21.12 14.08
N GLY A 7 -4.14 20.12 13.69
CA GLY A 7 -2.73 20.31 13.30
C GLY A 7 -2.59 21.10 11.99
N PHE A 8 -2.25 22.39 12.07
CA PHE A 8 -2.00 23.29 10.93
C PHE A 8 -0.63 23.09 10.24
N GLY A 9 -0.08 21.87 10.23
CA GLY A 9 1.10 21.54 9.42
C GLY A 9 2.45 21.47 10.14
N TYR A 10 2.53 21.73 11.46
CA TYR A 10 3.69 21.29 12.24
C TYR A 10 3.28 20.94 13.68
N ARG A 11 3.48 19.66 14.02
CA ARG A 11 3.48 19.16 15.39
C ARG A 11 4.68 18.25 15.56
N PRO A 12 5.33 18.23 16.75
CA PRO A 12 6.28 17.19 17.06
C PRO A 12 5.63 15.82 16.86
N ARG A 13 6.28 14.96 16.09
CA ARG A 13 5.82 13.58 15.88
C ARG A 13 5.86 12.81 17.19
N ALA A 14 4.93 11.88 17.35
CA ALA A 14 4.89 11.04 18.52
C ALA A 14 6.09 10.06 18.55
N PRO A 15 6.49 9.53 19.72
CA PRO A 15 7.61 8.59 19.84
C PRO A 15 7.47 7.29 19.04
N TRP A 16 6.24 6.94 18.65
CA TRP A 16 5.92 5.74 17.87
C TRP A 16 5.87 6.00 16.35
N ALA A 17 5.97 7.26 15.91
CA ALA A 17 5.97 7.60 14.50
C ALA A 17 7.29 7.19 13.83
N CYS A 18 7.23 6.80 12.57
CA CYS A 18 8.44 6.61 11.76
C CYS A 18 9.19 7.93 11.58
N ASP A 19 10.51 7.87 11.72
CA ASP A 19 11.39 9.01 11.45
C ASP A 19 12.12 8.81 10.10
N PRO A 20 11.82 9.59 9.05
CA PRO A 20 12.49 9.53 7.76
C PRO A 20 14.00 9.77 7.87
N ALA A 21 14.48 10.53 8.87
CA ALA A 21 15.91 10.71 9.10
C ALA A 21 16.59 9.44 9.63
N ARG A 22 15.81 8.47 10.10
CA ARG A 22 16.25 7.15 10.58
C ARG A 22 15.67 6.03 9.72
N SER A 23 15.28 6.32 8.48
CA SER A 23 14.81 5.30 7.54
C SER A 23 15.86 4.21 7.39
N ARG A 24 15.41 2.96 7.29
CA ARG A 24 16.29 1.81 7.01
C ARG A 24 16.79 1.78 5.56
N GLY A 25 16.38 2.76 4.76
CA GLY A 25 16.89 3.00 3.42
C GLY A 25 16.12 2.22 2.35
N ARG A 26 16.83 1.91 1.26
CA ARG A 26 16.28 1.32 0.03
C ARG A 26 17.12 0.10 -0.34
N LEU A 27 16.55 -0.82 -1.12
CA LEU A 27 17.27 -2.00 -1.59
C LEU A 27 18.50 -1.62 -2.43
N ILE A 28 18.33 -0.65 -3.33
CA ILE A 28 19.41 -0.13 -4.18
C ILE A 28 19.84 1.22 -3.62
N ALA A 29 21.12 1.36 -3.33
CA ALA A 29 21.66 2.61 -2.81
C ALA A 29 21.51 3.74 -3.85
N GLU A 30 20.92 4.85 -3.42
CA GLU A 30 20.75 6.06 -4.22
C GLU A 30 21.09 7.29 -3.36
N PRO A 31 21.61 8.39 -3.96
CA PRO A 31 21.80 9.63 -3.24
C PRO A 31 20.48 10.14 -2.63
N GLU A 32 20.56 10.73 -1.44
CA GLU A 32 19.42 11.37 -0.79
C GLU A 32 18.91 12.58 -1.59
N SER A 33 17.62 12.88 -1.44
CA SER A 33 17.01 14.03 -2.10
C SER A 33 17.25 15.29 -1.24
N PRO A 34 17.78 16.39 -1.81
CA PRO A 34 18.02 17.62 -1.03
C PRO A 34 16.74 18.33 -0.57
N THR A 35 15.59 18.01 -1.18
CA THR A 35 14.33 18.73 -0.98
C THR A 35 13.17 17.87 -0.46
N ARG A 36 13.37 16.56 -0.30
CA ARG A 36 12.30 15.61 0.02
C ARG A 36 12.78 14.56 0.99
N THR A 37 11.91 14.17 1.94
CA THR A 37 12.14 12.99 2.77
C THR A 37 12.08 11.70 1.92
N PRO A 38 12.60 10.57 2.42
CA PRO A 38 12.43 9.27 1.76
C PRO A 38 10.97 8.93 1.46
N PHE A 39 10.05 9.22 2.38
CA PHE A 39 8.62 8.92 2.23
C PHE A 39 7.92 9.82 1.21
N GLN A 40 8.27 11.11 1.16
CA GLN A 40 7.82 12.02 0.10
C GLN A 40 8.30 11.55 -1.27
N ARG A 41 9.56 11.10 -1.37
CA ARG A 41 10.10 10.54 -2.60
C ARG A 41 9.35 9.27 -3.01
N ASP A 42 8.99 8.40 -2.06
CA ASP A 42 8.20 7.20 -2.35
C ASP A 42 6.82 7.52 -2.88
N ARG A 43 6.09 8.41 -2.20
CA ARG A 43 4.80 8.92 -2.67
C ARG A 43 4.90 9.42 -4.11
N ASP A 44 5.89 10.27 -4.41
CA ASP A 44 6.07 10.81 -5.76
C ASP A 44 6.31 9.69 -6.79
N ARG A 45 7.12 8.69 -6.45
CA ARG A 45 7.40 7.53 -7.32
C ARG A 45 6.14 6.72 -7.61
N ILE A 46 5.34 6.48 -6.57
CA ILE A 46 4.08 5.73 -6.64
C ILE A 46 3.10 6.46 -7.55
N ILE A 47 2.84 7.76 -7.31
CA ILE A 47 1.89 8.57 -8.11
C ILE A 47 2.29 8.61 -9.59
N HIS A 48 3.59 8.69 -9.89
CA HIS A 48 4.07 8.77 -11.27
C HIS A 48 4.32 7.40 -11.93
N SER A 49 3.96 6.30 -11.28
CA SER A 49 4.13 4.94 -11.82
C SER A 49 3.12 4.64 -12.93
N THR A 50 3.36 3.58 -13.70
CA THR A 50 2.38 3.08 -14.68
C THR A 50 1.24 2.34 -13.97
N ALA A 51 1.55 1.60 -12.91
CA ALA A 51 0.61 0.86 -12.09
C ALA A 51 -0.45 1.77 -11.46
N PHE A 52 -0.06 2.91 -10.87
CA PHE A 52 -1.01 3.89 -10.34
C PHE A 52 -1.97 4.41 -11.42
N ARG A 53 -1.45 4.76 -12.60
CA ARG A 53 -2.28 5.18 -13.75
C ARG A 53 -3.25 4.08 -14.21
N ARG A 54 -2.87 2.81 -14.11
CA ARG A 54 -3.73 1.67 -14.46
C ARG A 54 -4.89 1.47 -13.49
N LEU A 55 -4.80 1.95 -12.25
CA LEU A 55 -5.93 1.89 -11.28
C LEU A 55 -7.17 2.60 -11.82
N LYS A 56 -7.02 3.62 -12.67
CA LYS A 56 -8.14 4.29 -13.36
C LYS A 56 -9.02 3.33 -14.15
N HIS A 57 -8.45 2.24 -14.66
CA HIS A 57 -9.13 1.30 -15.54
C HIS A 57 -9.47 -0.03 -14.85
N LYS A 58 -9.22 -0.13 -13.54
CA LYS A 58 -9.64 -1.27 -12.72
C LYS A 58 -10.90 -0.89 -11.95
N THR A 59 -11.96 -1.66 -12.13
CA THR A 59 -13.20 -1.48 -11.38
C THR A 59 -13.05 -1.92 -9.93
N GLN A 60 -13.76 -1.23 -9.04
CA GLN A 60 -14.00 -1.67 -7.68
C GLN A 60 -15.43 -2.23 -7.64
N VAL A 61 -15.59 -3.54 -7.39
CA VAL A 61 -16.87 -4.26 -7.20
C VAL A 61 -17.82 -4.35 -8.41
N PHE A 62 -18.16 -3.26 -9.11
CA PHE A 62 -19.15 -3.27 -10.21
C PHE A 62 -18.51 -3.19 -11.62
N VAL A 63 -19.09 -3.87 -12.61
CA VAL A 63 -18.63 -3.85 -14.01
C VAL A 63 -18.98 -2.50 -14.64
N ALA A 64 -17.97 -1.78 -15.15
CA ALA A 64 -18.06 -0.39 -15.63
C ALA A 64 -18.93 -0.12 -16.86
N HIS A 65 -19.78 -1.06 -17.31
CA HIS A 65 -20.49 -0.94 -18.59
C HIS A 65 -21.95 -0.47 -18.53
N GLU A 66 -22.48 -0.09 -17.35
CA GLU A 66 -23.92 0.28 -17.24
C GLU A 66 -24.22 1.64 -16.59
N GLY A 67 -23.23 2.52 -16.34
CA GLY A 67 -23.49 3.82 -15.71
C GLY A 67 -22.26 4.72 -15.51
N ASP A 68 -22.45 6.04 -15.54
CA ASP A 68 -21.41 7.07 -15.65
C ASP A 68 -20.63 7.37 -14.34
N HIS A 69 -20.94 6.68 -13.24
CA HIS A 69 -20.48 7.04 -11.88
C HIS A 69 -19.91 5.88 -11.05
N TYR A 70 -19.53 4.75 -11.65
CA TYR A 70 -18.91 3.66 -10.88
C TYR A 70 -17.50 4.02 -10.42
N ARG A 71 -17.22 3.83 -9.12
CA ARG A 71 -15.89 4.04 -8.53
C ARG A 71 -14.87 3.10 -9.17
N THR A 72 -13.67 3.62 -9.39
CA THR A 72 -12.51 2.85 -9.86
C THR A 72 -11.59 2.58 -8.66
N ARG A 73 -10.64 1.65 -8.80
CA ARG A 73 -9.60 1.48 -7.78
C ARG A 73 -8.81 2.76 -7.55
N LEU A 74 -8.67 3.62 -8.56
CA LEU A 74 -8.01 4.92 -8.40
C LEU A 74 -8.78 5.84 -7.45
N THR A 75 -10.10 5.96 -7.60
CA THR A 75 -10.90 6.82 -6.72
C THR A 75 -10.91 6.28 -5.29
N HIS A 76 -11.07 4.97 -5.13
CA HIS A 76 -10.96 4.31 -3.83
C HIS A 76 -9.59 4.55 -3.17
N THR A 77 -8.49 4.32 -3.90
CA THR A 77 -7.13 4.55 -3.41
C THR A 77 -6.90 6.01 -2.98
N ILE A 78 -7.49 6.98 -3.67
CA ILE A 78 -7.42 8.40 -3.28
C ILE A 78 -8.22 8.67 -2.00
N GLU A 79 -9.40 8.07 -1.84
CA GLU A 79 -10.22 8.16 -0.61
C GLU A 79 -9.47 7.54 0.59
N VAL A 80 -8.90 6.34 0.43
CA VAL A 80 -8.05 5.68 1.43
C VAL A 80 -6.87 6.56 1.82
N ALA A 81 -6.15 7.13 0.85
CA ALA A 81 -5.02 8.02 1.12
C ALA A 81 -5.44 9.28 1.92
N GLN A 82 -6.61 9.85 1.62
CA GLN A 82 -7.12 11.01 2.37
C GLN A 82 -7.43 10.64 3.83
N ILE A 83 -8.09 9.51 4.07
CA ILE A 83 -8.42 9.02 5.41
C ILE A 83 -7.15 8.65 6.18
N ALA A 84 -6.21 7.93 5.55
CA ALA A 84 -4.94 7.53 6.15
C ALA A 84 -4.15 8.74 6.66
N ARG A 85 -4.10 9.83 5.89
CA ARG A 85 -3.48 11.09 6.32
C ARG A 85 -4.19 11.75 7.49
N ALA A 86 -5.52 11.73 7.51
CA ALA A 86 -6.29 12.28 8.62
C ALA A 86 -6.03 11.50 9.92
N LEU A 87 -5.95 10.17 9.83
CA LEU A 87 -5.58 9.30 10.95
C LEU A 87 -4.14 9.55 11.41
N ALA A 88 -3.18 9.57 10.48
CA ALA A 88 -1.77 9.83 10.78
C ALA A 88 -1.57 11.19 11.47
N ARG A 89 -2.22 12.24 10.95
CA ARG A 89 -2.21 13.59 11.56
C ARG A 89 -2.76 13.58 12.99
N SER A 90 -3.86 12.86 13.22
CA SER A 90 -4.49 12.76 14.55
C SER A 90 -3.60 11.99 15.54
N LEU A 91 -2.89 10.96 15.07
CA LEU A 91 -1.96 10.16 15.86
C LEU A 91 -0.56 10.80 16.01
N ARG A 92 -0.31 11.94 15.35
CA ARG A 92 1.00 12.58 15.19
C ARG A 92 2.04 11.62 14.60
N ALA A 93 1.60 10.78 13.67
CA ALA A 93 2.41 9.89 12.85
C ALA A 93 2.86 10.61 11.56
N ASP A 94 3.70 9.97 10.75
CA ASP A 94 4.16 10.54 9.47
C ASP A 94 3.10 10.43 8.37
N GLU A 95 2.54 11.58 7.96
CA GLU A 95 1.48 11.63 6.93
C GLU A 95 1.96 11.16 5.55
N ASP A 96 3.22 11.43 5.19
CA ASP A 96 3.74 11.09 3.86
C ASP A 96 3.95 9.58 3.74
N LEU A 97 4.40 8.90 4.80
CA LEU A 97 4.47 7.44 4.83
C LEU A 97 3.09 6.78 4.79
N ALA A 98 2.14 7.27 5.59
CA ALA A 98 0.76 6.75 5.58
C ALA A 98 0.10 6.91 4.20
N GLU A 99 0.28 8.08 3.56
CA GLU A 99 -0.18 8.34 2.19
C GLU A 99 0.51 7.41 1.19
N ALA A 100 1.83 7.23 1.27
CA ALA A 100 2.56 6.36 0.35
C ALA A 100 2.07 4.91 0.42
N VAL A 101 1.90 4.34 1.62
CA VAL A 101 1.37 2.98 1.81
C VAL A 101 -0.06 2.86 1.28
N ALA A 102 -0.93 3.82 1.61
CA ALA A 102 -2.30 3.88 1.12
C ALA A 102 -2.37 3.94 -0.42
N LEU A 103 -1.49 4.69 -1.08
CA LEU A 103 -1.51 4.83 -2.54
C LEU A 103 -1.05 3.56 -3.29
N VAL A 104 -0.27 2.69 -2.64
CA VAL A 104 0.38 1.54 -3.29
C VAL A 104 -0.29 0.19 -2.97
N HIS A 105 -1.11 0.11 -1.91
CA HIS A 105 -1.71 -1.15 -1.45
C HIS A 105 -2.41 -1.92 -2.59
N ASP A 106 -3.09 -1.18 -3.48
CA ASP A 106 -4.01 -1.71 -4.47
C ASP A 106 -3.38 -2.06 -5.84
N PHE A 107 -2.06 -1.99 -5.98
CA PHE A 107 -1.37 -2.12 -7.27
C PHE A 107 -1.55 -3.49 -7.94
N GLY A 108 -1.52 -4.55 -7.15
CA GLY A 108 -1.48 -5.94 -7.62
C GLY A 108 -2.83 -6.53 -7.94
N HIS A 109 -3.92 -5.87 -7.56
CA HIS A 109 -5.26 -6.37 -7.84
C HIS A 109 -5.49 -6.63 -9.33
N THR A 110 -6.09 -7.78 -9.62
CA THR A 110 -6.45 -8.20 -10.97
C THR A 110 -7.59 -7.35 -11.54
N PRO A 111 -7.76 -7.32 -12.88
CA PRO A 111 -9.05 -6.98 -13.46
C PRO A 111 -10.16 -7.85 -12.84
N PHE A 112 -11.39 -7.32 -12.75
CA PHE A 112 -12.56 -8.02 -12.21
C PHE A 112 -12.51 -8.39 -10.73
N GLY A 113 -11.66 -7.74 -9.92
CA GLY A 113 -11.63 -7.91 -8.46
C GLY A 113 -11.35 -9.36 -8.04
N HIS A 114 -12.03 -9.82 -6.97
CA HIS A 114 -11.81 -11.14 -6.38
C HIS A 114 -12.00 -12.30 -7.37
N THR A 115 -13.00 -12.21 -8.27
CA THR A 115 -13.20 -13.24 -9.30
C THR A 115 -11.98 -13.40 -10.20
N GLY A 116 -11.31 -12.28 -10.53
CA GLY A 116 -10.09 -12.30 -11.32
C GLY A 116 -8.92 -12.91 -10.56
N GLU A 117 -8.84 -12.65 -9.26
CA GLU A 117 -7.82 -13.17 -8.36
C GLU A 117 -7.97 -14.67 -8.17
N ASP A 118 -9.16 -15.15 -7.76
CA ASP A 118 -9.47 -16.58 -7.58
C ASP A 118 -9.19 -17.38 -8.86
N THR A 119 -9.59 -16.82 -10.01
CA THR A 119 -9.36 -17.47 -11.30
C THR A 119 -7.87 -17.55 -11.61
N LEU A 120 -7.12 -16.47 -11.36
CA LEU A 120 -5.69 -16.43 -11.64
C LEU A 120 -4.93 -17.35 -10.68
N ASP A 121 -5.26 -17.37 -9.40
CA ASP A 121 -4.67 -18.26 -8.40
C ASP A 121 -4.86 -19.73 -8.78
N ALA A 122 -6.09 -20.13 -9.11
CA ALA A 122 -6.40 -21.49 -9.55
C ALA A 122 -5.62 -21.88 -10.83
N LYS A 123 -5.44 -20.94 -11.76
CA LYS A 123 -4.64 -21.17 -12.98
C LYS A 123 -3.14 -21.20 -12.69
N MET A 124 -2.68 -20.48 -11.67
CA MET A 124 -1.28 -20.37 -11.27
C MET A 124 -0.86 -21.38 -10.19
N ALA A 125 -1.76 -22.25 -9.73
CA ALA A 125 -1.50 -23.24 -8.68
C ALA A 125 -0.23 -24.08 -8.89
N LYS A 126 0.08 -24.48 -10.14
CA LYS A 126 1.31 -25.24 -10.47
C LYS A 126 2.60 -24.42 -10.38
N TRP A 127 2.48 -23.10 -10.28
CA TRP A 127 3.56 -22.12 -10.26
C TRP A 127 3.61 -21.31 -8.95
N GLY A 128 2.91 -21.76 -7.91
CA GLY A 128 2.91 -21.11 -6.59
C GLY A 128 1.72 -20.20 -6.31
N GLY A 129 0.69 -20.21 -7.17
CA GLY A 129 -0.54 -19.44 -6.96
C GLY A 129 -0.41 -17.97 -7.36
N PHE A 130 -1.41 -17.18 -6.96
CA PHE A 130 -1.46 -15.73 -7.15
C PHE A 130 -2.04 -15.06 -5.91
N ASP A 131 -1.42 -13.96 -5.49
CA ASP A 131 -1.87 -13.11 -4.38
C ASP A 131 -1.65 -11.65 -4.77
N HIS A 132 -2.68 -10.81 -4.62
CA HIS A 132 -2.59 -9.40 -5.03
C HIS A 132 -1.54 -8.61 -4.24
N ASN A 133 -1.28 -8.90 -2.96
CA ASN A 133 -0.27 -8.19 -2.17
C ASN A 133 1.15 -8.52 -2.64
N ALA A 134 1.41 -9.81 -2.90
CA ALA A 134 2.64 -10.28 -3.52
C ALA A 134 2.84 -9.67 -4.91
N GLN A 135 1.77 -9.55 -5.69
CA GLN A 135 1.81 -8.89 -6.99
C GLN A 135 2.04 -7.37 -6.86
N SER A 136 1.48 -6.69 -5.86
CA SER A 136 1.79 -5.28 -5.55
C SER A 136 3.28 -5.11 -5.27
N LEU A 137 3.85 -5.96 -4.40
CA LEU A 137 5.29 -5.97 -4.10
C LEU A 137 6.12 -6.20 -5.37
N ARG A 138 5.77 -7.20 -6.17
CA ARG A 138 6.45 -7.53 -7.43
C ARG A 138 6.39 -6.37 -8.44
N ILE A 139 5.28 -5.63 -8.50
CA ILE A 139 5.16 -4.44 -9.34
C ILE A 139 6.19 -3.38 -8.95
N VAL A 140 6.24 -3.03 -7.66
CA VAL A 140 7.09 -1.92 -7.19
C VAL A 140 8.55 -2.30 -7.03
N THR A 141 8.89 -3.58 -7.02
CA THR A 141 10.28 -4.05 -6.89
C THR A 141 10.89 -4.57 -8.18
N ARG A 142 10.08 -5.03 -9.17
CA ARG A 142 10.58 -5.72 -10.36
C ARG A 142 9.93 -5.31 -11.69
N LEU A 143 8.63 -4.99 -11.72
CA LEU A 143 7.91 -4.84 -13.01
C LEU A 143 7.85 -3.39 -13.53
N GLU A 144 7.83 -2.40 -12.65
CA GLU A 144 7.95 -1.00 -13.08
C GLU A 144 9.32 -0.74 -13.69
N ARG A 145 9.39 -0.05 -14.83
CA ARG A 145 10.63 0.30 -15.53
C ARG A 145 10.69 1.79 -15.79
N ARG A 146 10.98 2.55 -14.73
CA ARG A 146 10.98 4.03 -14.73
C ARG A 146 12.37 4.62 -14.57
N TYR A 147 13.34 3.83 -14.12
CA TYR A 147 14.71 4.24 -13.84
C TYR A 147 15.68 3.46 -14.73
N ALA A 148 16.71 4.13 -15.22
CA ALA A 148 17.66 3.52 -16.16
C ALA A 148 18.59 2.50 -15.48
N THR A 149 18.86 2.69 -14.19
CA THR A 149 19.85 1.92 -13.43
C THR A 149 19.27 0.74 -12.65
N PHE A 150 17.94 0.63 -12.56
CA PHE A 150 17.27 -0.45 -11.85
C PHE A 150 15.82 -0.63 -12.28
N ASP A 151 15.34 -1.87 -12.14
CA ASP A 151 13.92 -2.20 -12.23
C ASP A 151 13.20 -1.87 -10.89
N GLY A 152 11.88 -1.69 -10.95
CA GLY A 152 11.04 -1.26 -9.84
C GLY A 152 11.06 0.25 -9.57
N LEU A 153 10.48 0.62 -8.43
CA LEU A 153 10.44 1.98 -7.89
C LEU A 153 11.48 2.19 -6.78
N ASN A 154 12.17 1.13 -6.34
CA ASN A 154 13.17 1.16 -5.26
C ASN A 154 12.68 1.94 -4.03
N LEU A 155 11.49 1.62 -3.52
CA LEU A 155 10.85 2.31 -2.39
C LEU A 155 11.64 2.10 -1.09
N SER A 156 11.38 2.93 -0.08
CA SER A 156 11.96 2.78 1.25
C SER A 156 11.47 1.50 1.93
N TRP A 157 12.28 1.00 2.85
CA TRP A 157 11.95 -0.17 3.67
C TRP A 157 10.59 -0.02 4.36
N GLU A 158 10.29 1.17 4.91
CA GLU A 158 9.07 1.43 5.65
C GLU A 158 7.82 1.33 4.76
N THR A 159 7.91 1.79 3.50
CA THR A 159 6.80 1.68 2.55
C THR A 159 6.60 0.24 2.08
N LEU A 160 7.68 -0.51 1.85
CA LEU A 160 7.61 -1.92 1.45
C LEU A 160 7.12 -2.81 2.60
N GLU A 161 7.55 -2.52 3.82
CA GLU A 161 7.05 -3.15 5.04
C GLU A 161 5.54 -2.95 5.15
N GLY A 162 5.08 -1.69 5.07
CA GLY A 162 3.67 -1.36 5.18
C GLY A 162 2.82 -2.01 4.10
N LEU A 163 3.32 -2.06 2.86
CA LEU A 163 2.65 -2.74 1.75
C LEU A 163 2.50 -4.24 2.01
N VAL A 164 3.58 -4.92 2.40
CA VAL A 164 3.57 -6.38 2.59
C VAL A 164 2.71 -6.78 3.80
N LYS A 165 2.77 -6.00 4.87
CA LYS A 165 2.09 -6.28 6.14
C LYS A 165 0.81 -5.47 6.33
N HIS A 166 0.16 -5.04 5.23
CA HIS A 166 -1.10 -4.29 5.24
C HIS A 166 -2.16 -4.96 6.13
N ASN A 167 -2.28 -6.29 6.01
CA ASN A 167 -3.22 -7.12 6.78
C ASN A 167 -2.64 -7.68 8.09
N GLY A 168 -1.53 -7.12 8.57
CA GLY A 168 -0.81 -7.56 9.76
C GLY A 168 0.40 -8.46 9.47
N PRO A 169 1.00 -9.06 10.52
CA PRO A 169 2.13 -9.97 10.39
C PRO A 169 1.76 -11.23 9.58
N LEU A 170 2.70 -11.75 8.81
CA LEU A 170 2.50 -12.95 7.98
C LEU A 170 3.03 -14.21 8.67
N THR A 171 3.99 -14.06 9.60
CA THR A 171 4.62 -15.18 10.31
C THR A 171 4.63 -14.98 11.82
N ASN A 172 4.87 -16.04 12.58
CA ASN A 172 5.31 -15.93 13.97
C ASN A 172 6.82 -15.68 14.03
N ARG A 173 7.37 -15.51 15.24
CA ARG A 173 8.79 -15.20 15.42
C ARG A 173 9.72 -16.34 14.98
N GLU A 174 9.19 -17.56 14.94
CA GLU A 174 9.88 -18.77 14.49
C GLU A 174 9.84 -18.93 12.95
N GLY A 175 9.12 -18.06 12.24
CA GLY A 175 9.00 -18.07 10.78
C GLY A 175 7.87 -18.95 10.22
N HIS A 176 6.99 -19.48 11.07
CA HIS A 176 5.80 -20.21 10.62
C HIS A 176 4.69 -19.23 10.23
N ALA A 177 3.98 -19.53 9.14
CA ALA A 177 2.86 -18.71 8.69
C ALA A 177 1.74 -18.63 9.75
N LEU A 178 1.13 -17.44 9.90
CA LEU A 178 0.02 -17.23 10.87
C LEU A 178 -1.36 -17.60 10.32
N LYS A 179 -1.52 -17.56 9.01
CA LYS A 179 -2.76 -17.91 8.30
C LYS A 179 -2.41 -18.88 7.16
N ASP A 180 -2.64 -18.49 5.92
CA ASP A 180 -2.22 -19.21 4.72
C ASP A 180 -0.70 -19.12 4.53
N ASP A 181 -0.18 -19.95 3.63
CA ASP A 181 1.24 -19.92 3.26
C ASP A 181 1.64 -18.51 2.77
N VAL A 182 2.83 -18.07 3.20
CA VAL A 182 3.36 -16.78 2.75
C VAL A 182 3.71 -16.86 1.26
N PRO A 183 3.19 -15.96 0.41
CA PRO A 183 3.47 -15.97 -1.02
C PRO A 183 4.97 -16.02 -1.34
N GLY A 184 5.34 -16.85 -2.33
CA GLY A 184 6.75 -17.10 -2.68
C GLY A 184 7.52 -15.83 -3.07
N ASP A 185 6.89 -14.90 -3.79
CA ASP A 185 7.50 -13.60 -4.15
C ASP A 185 7.84 -12.76 -2.91
N ILE A 186 7.01 -12.80 -1.86
CA ILE A 186 7.27 -12.10 -0.59
C ILE A 186 8.45 -12.76 0.13
N LEU A 187 8.47 -14.11 0.22
CA LEU A 187 9.57 -14.84 0.83
C LEU A 187 10.90 -14.68 0.08
N GLU A 188 10.88 -14.60 -1.25
CA GLU A 188 12.06 -14.33 -2.08
C GLU A 188 12.61 -12.94 -1.76
N PHE A 189 11.74 -11.93 -1.73
CA PHE A 189 12.13 -10.56 -1.45
C PHE A 189 12.64 -10.38 -0.01
N ASP A 190 11.95 -10.94 0.98
CA ASP A 190 12.32 -10.84 2.40
C ASP A 190 13.71 -11.42 2.70
N ARG A 191 14.14 -12.47 1.98
CA ARG A 191 15.51 -13.00 2.10
C ARG A 191 16.58 -11.99 1.68
N ALA A 192 16.29 -11.14 0.68
CA ALA A 192 17.21 -10.14 0.18
C ALA A 192 17.11 -8.82 0.96
N PHE A 193 15.91 -8.47 1.44
CA PHE A 193 15.62 -7.25 2.17
C PHE A 193 14.61 -7.50 3.29
N PRO A 194 15.06 -7.98 4.48
CA PRO A 194 14.18 -8.47 5.54
C PRO A 194 13.18 -7.43 6.04
N LEU A 195 11.88 -7.71 5.91
CA LEU A 195 10.74 -6.85 6.24
C LEU A 195 10.13 -7.15 7.63
N GLU A 196 10.79 -7.99 8.42
CA GLU A 196 10.32 -8.40 9.75
C GLU A 196 8.87 -8.94 9.70
N LEU A 197 8.62 -9.96 8.87
CA LEU A 197 7.29 -10.53 8.60
C LEU A 197 6.53 -10.97 9.87
N TRP A 198 7.22 -11.13 10.99
CA TRP A 198 6.67 -11.60 12.27
C TRP A 198 6.11 -10.50 13.17
N ARG A 199 6.32 -9.23 12.84
CA ARG A 199 5.91 -8.08 13.66
C ARG A 199 4.96 -7.19 12.89
N HIS A 200 4.02 -6.55 13.60
CA HIS A 200 3.16 -5.51 13.03
C HIS A 200 4.00 -4.41 12.38
N ALA A 201 3.49 -3.88 11.27
CA ALA A 201 4.08 -2.74 10.58
C ALA A 201 4.02 -1.46 11.42
N SER A 202 4.64 -0.39 10.91
CA SER A 202 4.53 0.96 11.46
C SER A 202 3.08 1.40 11.73
N ILE A 203 2.89 2.39 12.62
CA ILE A 203 1.55 2.92 12.90
C ILE A 203 0.96 3.60 11.64
N GLU A 204 1.82 4.15 10.78
CA GLU A 204 1.46 4.75 9.50
C GLU A 204 0.87 3.72 8.54
N ALA A 205 1.48 2.54 8.45
CA ALA A 205 0.96 1.43 7.67
C ALA A 205 -0.35 0.88 8.24
N GLN A 206 -0.46 0.75 9.57
CA GLN A 206 -1.70 0.34 10.22
C GLN A 206 -2.82 1.38 10.03
N ALA A 207 -2.49 2.67 10.02
CA ALA A 207 -3.45 3.73 9.70
C ALA A 207 -3.94 3.64 8.25
N ALA A 208 -3.07 3.27 7.29
CA ALA A 208 -3.47 3.01 5.92
C ALA A 208 -4.40 1.78 5.80
N ALA A 209 -4.12 0.70 6.52
CA ALA A 209 -4.99 -0.47 6.57
C ALA A 209 -6.38 -0.17 7.15
N ILE A 210 -6.43 0.57 8.27
CA ILE A 210 -7.70 1.00 8.86
C ILE A 210 -8.46 1.95 7.92
N ALA A 211 -7.74 2.83 7.21
CA ALA A 211 -8.35 3.73 6.23
C ALA A 211 -8.98 2.97 5.06
N ASP A 212 -8.34 1.88 4.63
CA ASP A 212 -8.84 0.96 3.61
C ASP A 212 -10.16 0.32 4.05
N ASP A 213 -10.19 -0.26 5.26
CA ASP A 213 -11.41 -0.82 5.86
C ASP A 213 -12.56 0.22 5.98
N ILE A 214 -12.24 1.45 6.38
CA ILE A 214 -13.24 2.53 6.50
C ILE A 214 -13.80 2.89 5.12
N ALA A 215 -12.93 3.06 4.13
CA ALA A 215 -13.34 3.41 2.77
C ALA A 215 -14.19 2.28 2.18
N TYR A 216 -13.73 1.03 2.28
CA TYR A 216 -14.43 -0.16 1.80
C TYR A 216 -15.86 -0.25 2.37
N ASN A 217 -16.02 -0.18 3.69
CA ASN A 217 -17.34 -0.28 4.33
C ASN A 217 -18.29 0.87 3.96
N THR A 218 -17.77 2.08 3.81
CA THR A 218 -18.57 3.24 3.39
C THR A 218 -19.03 3.09 1.94
N HIS A 219 -18.20 2.48 1.09
CA HIS A 219 -18.49 2.27 -0.32
C HIS A 219 -19.50 1.17 -0.57
N ASP A 220 -19.39 0.03 0.12
CA ASP A 220 -20.37 -1.06 -0.01
C ASP A 220 -21.80 -0.59 0.36
N ILE A 221 -21.91 0.33 1.33
CA ILE A 221 -23.20 0.93 1.72
C ILE A 221 -23.68 1.97 0.69
N ASP A 222 -22.82 2.87 0.22
CA ASP A 222 -23.19 3.91 -0.78
C ASP A 222 -23.52 3.28 -2.15
N ASP A 223 -22.74 2.31 -2.61
CA ASP A 223 -23.00 1.61 -3.88
C ASP A 223 -24.21 0.68 -3.74
N GLY A 224 -24.38 -0.01 -2.60
CA GLY A 224 -25.55 -0.82 -2.32
C GLY A 224 -26.85 0.00 -2.29
N THR A 225 -26.84 1.21 -1.73
CA THR A 225 -28.01 2.10 -1.73
C THR A 225 -28.32 2.71 -3.11
N ARG A 226 -27.30 2.87 -3.98
CA ARG A 226 -27.51 3.35 -5.37
C ARG A 226 -27.97 2.27 -6.32
N ALA A 227 -27.64 1.00 -6.05
CA ALA A 227 -28.03 -0.14 -6.86
C ALA A 227 -29.51 -0.54 -6.72
N GLY A 228 -30.20 -0.05 -5.68
CA GLY A 228 -31.63 -0.27 -5.43
C GLY A 228 -31.92 -1.37 -4.41
#